data_AF-A0AAJ1NFD0-F1
#
_entry.id   AF-A0AAJ1NFD0-F1
#
_cell.length_a   1.000
_cell.length_b   1.000
_cell.length_c   1.000
_cell.angle_alpha   90.00
_cell.angle_beta   90.00
_cell.angle_gamma   90.00
#
_symmetry.space_group_name_H-M   'P 1'
#
loop_
_entity.id
_entity.type
_entity.pdbx_description
1 polymer ?
#
loop_
_entity_poly.entity_id
_entity_poly.type
_entity_poly.pdbx_seq_one_letter_code
_entity_poly.pdbx_strand_id
1 'polypeptide(L)'
;MQSIFLGILSITFLGLTIFGLYTTFSKKVHDDYFDTLLDDTSGYVLFFGLIGKGLLWICKKLFPKKYYIEIFRVIVFMFSYIFASVAAEIWFIDWNLLF
;
A
#
# COMPACT_ATOMS: atom_id res chain seq x y z
N MET A 1 -17.17 -21.26 -0.66
CA MET A 1 -16.98 -19.93 -1.27
C MET A 1 -16.32 -18.93 -0.31
N GLN A 2 -16.64 -18.92 0.99
CA GLN A 2 -16.11 -17.94 1.94
C GLN A 2 -14.59 -18.02 2.17
N SER A 3 -13.99 -19.23 2.27
CA SER A 3 -12.53 -19.38 2.44
C SER A 3 -11.72 -18.94 1.19
N ILE A 4 -12.21 -19.23 -0.03
CA ILE A 4 -11.56 -18.74 -1.27
C ILE A 4 -11.57 -17.21 -1.32
N PHE A 5 -12.68 -16.58 -0.91
CA PHE A 5 -12.78 -15.12 -0.84
C PHE A 5 -11.81 -14.53 0.19
N LEU A 6 -11.70 -15.13 1.38
CA LEU A 6 -10.75 -14.73 2.42
C LEU A 6 -9.29 -14.89 1.94
N GLY A 7 -8.99 -15.95 1.21
CA GLY A 7 -7.67 -16.16 0.59
C GLY A 7 -7.30 -15.07 -0.41
N ILE A 8 -8.20 -14.73 -1.34
CA ILE A 8 -7.98 -13.64 -2.32
C ILE A 8 -7.79 -12.30 -1.60
N LEU A 9 -8.61 -12.04 -0.58
CA LEU A 9 -8.54 -10.82 0.23
C LEU A 9 -7.20 -10.71 0.98
N SER A 10 -6.72 -11.79 1.60
CA SER A 10 -5.43 -11.84 2.27
C SER A 10 -4.26 -11.59 1.31
N ILE A 11 -4.25 -12.24 0.13
CA ILE A 11 -3.23 -12.00 -0.91
C ILE A 11 -3.21 -10.53 -1.34
N THR A 12 -4.38 -9.90 -1.46
CA THR A 12 -4.50 -8.48 -1.81
C THR A 12 -3.89 -7.58 -0.74
N PHE A 13 -4.15 -7.85 0.54
CA PHE A 13 -3.55 -7.12 1.67
C PHE A 13 -2.04 -7.32 1.79
N LEU A 14 -1.55 -8.54 1.50
CA LEU A 14 -0.12 -8.83 1.42
C LEU A 14 0.56 -8.06 0.29
N GLY A 15 -0.05 -8.04 -0.90
CA GLY A 15 0.44 -7.24 -2.03
C GLY A 15 0.51 -5.75 -1.72
N LEU A 16 -0.52 -5.21 -1.05
CA LEU A 16 -0.55 -3.84 -0.54
C LEU A 16 0.57 -3.54 0.46
N THR A 17 0.84 -4.49 1.37
CA THR A 17 1.89 -4.39 2.37
C THR A 17 3.27 -4.32 1.69
N ILE A 18 3.54 -5.20 0.73
CA ILE A 18 4.81 -5.22 -0.01
C ILE A 18 4.99 -3.93 -0.80
N PHE A 19 3.94 -3.46 -1.48
CA PHE A 19 3.99 -2.22 -2.25
C PHE A 19 4.23 -0.99 -1.36
N GLY A 20 3.55 -0.91 -0.20
CA GLY A 20 3.73 0.19 0.75
C GLY A 20 5.10 0.19 1.42
N LEU A 21 5.64 -0.98 1.76
CA LEU A 21 7.02 -1.10 2.24
C LEU A 21 8.03 -0.71 1.16
N TYR A 22 7.82 -1.17 -0.08
CA TYR A 22 8.69 -0.83 -1.21
C TYR A 22 8.74 0.68 -1.46
N THR A 23 7.58 1.34 -1.46
CA THR A 23 7.51 2.81 -1.60
C THR A 23 8.12 3.53 -0.40
N THR A 24 7.98 3.00 0.82
CA THR A 24 8.61 3.58 2.02
C THR A 24 10.15 3.55 1.93
N PHE A 25 10.72 2.40 1.56
CA PHE A 25 12.17 2.21 1.47
C PHE A 25 12.78 2.72 0.17
N SER A 26 11.97 3.04 -0.84
CA SER A 26 12.45 3.58 -2.11
C SER A 26 13.06 4.96 -1.89
N LYS A 27 14.39 5.04 -2.11
CA LYS A 27 15.14 6.31 -2.09
C LYS A 27 14.61 7.34 -3.10
N LYS A 28 13.86 6.91 -4.13
CA LYS A 28 13.44 7.72 -5.28
C LYS A 28 11.98 8.20 -5.23
N VAL A 29 11.31 8.19 -4.07
CA VAL A 29 9.97 8.82 -3.96
C VAL A 29 10.11 10.33 -4.10
N HIS A 30 10.03 10.79 -5.35
CA HIS A 30 9.94 12.18 -5.77
C HIS A 30 8.53 12.45 -6.29
N ASP A 31 8.18 13.73 -6.48
CA ASP A 31 6.85 14.14 -6.95
C ASP A 31 6.42 13.41 -8.23
N ASP A 32 7.37 13.15 -9.13
CA ASP A 32 7.10 12.50 -10.43
C ASP A 32 7.14 10.97 -10.37
N TYR A 33 7.50 10.36 -9.22
CA TYR A 33 7.65 8.90 -9.08
C TYR A 33 6.37 8.16 -9.47
N PHE A 34 5.21 8.64 -9.01
CA PHE A 34 3.93 8.03 -9.34
C PHE A 34 3.49 8.34 -10.77
N ASP A 35 3.92 9.47 -11.34
CA ASP A 35 3.62 9.80 -12.74
C ASP A 35 4.39 8.89 -13.70
N THR A 36 5.68 8.66 -13.46
CA THR A 36 6.46 7.67 -14.21
C THR A 36 5.91 6.25 -14.01
N LEU A 37 5.55 5.87 -12.78
CA LEU A 37 4.98 4.55 -12.50
C LEU A 37 3.66 4.31 -13.24
N LEU A 38 2.84 5.37 -13.39
CA LEU A 38 1.58 5.33 -14.12
C LEU A 38 1.79 5.27 -15.65
N ASP A 39 2.80 5.95 -16.16
CA ASP A 39 3.09 5.98 -17.60
C ASP A 39 3.74 4.66 -18.08
N ASP A 40 4.60 4.07 -17.25
CA ASP A 40 5.36 2.85 -17.59
C ASP A 40 4.59 1.54 -17.36
N THR A 41 3.46 1.54 -16.64
CA THR A 41 2.81 0.29 -16.20
C THR A 41 1.36 0.14 -16.63
N SER A 42 0.96 -1.07 -17.05
CA SER A 42 -0.43 -1.45 -17.35
C SER A 42 -1.01 -2.44 -16.33
N GLY A 43 -2.30 -2.32 -16.00
CA GLY A 43 -3.01 -3.25 -15.12
C GLY A 43 -3.08 -2.83 -13.64
N TYR A 44 -3.00 -3.78 -12.70
CA TYR A 44 -3.21 -3.57 -11.25
C TYR A 44 -2.27 -2.52 -10.62
N VAL A 45 -1.08 -2.32 -11.18
CA VAL A 45 -0.11 -1.33 -10.70
C VAL A 45 -0.59 0.11 -10.96
N LEU A 46 -1.43 0.35 -11.97
CA LEU A 46 -2.04 1.66 -12.23
C LEU A 46 -2.93 2.10 -11.08
N PHE A 47 -3.72 1.17 -10.53
CA PHE A 47 -4.65 1.48 -9.45
C PHE A 47 -3.90 1.91 -8.18
N PHE A 48 -2.83 1.19 -7.84
CA PHE A 48 -1.95 1.55 -6.73
C PHE A 48 -1.16 2.84 -6.99
N GLY A 49 -0.73 3.08 -8.24
CA GLY A 49 -0.10 4.33 -8.64
C GLY A 49 -1.01 5.55 -8.47
N LEU A 50 -2.29 5.43 -8.87
CA LEU A 50 -3.29 6.50 -8.73
C LEU A 50 -3.60 6.79 -7.27
N ILE A 51 -3.77 5.75 -6.44
CA ILE A 51 -3.99 5.90 -5.00
C ILE A 51 -2.77 6.57 -4.34
N GLY A 52 -1.56 6.13 -4.69
CA GLY A 52 -0.31 6.72 -4.21
C GLY A 52 -0.17 8.19 -4.59
N LYS A 53 -0.46 8.55 -5.85
CA LYS A 53 -0.48 9.94 -6.33
C LYS A 53 -1.50 10.79 -5.57
N GLY A 54 -2.70 10.25 -5.34
CA GLY A 54 -3.74 10.91 -4.56
C GLY A 54 -3.32 11.19 -3.12
N LEU A 55 -2.77 10.19 -2.42
CA LEU A 55 -2.25 10.36 -1.07
C LEU A 55 -1.10 11.36 -1.01
N LEU A 56 -0.17 11.32 -1.97
CA LEU A 56 0.95 12.26 -2.04
C LEU A 56 0.45 13.70 -2.26
N TRP A 57 -0.54 13.88 -3.13
CA TRP A 57 -1.17 15.18 -3.38
C TRP A 57 -1.86 15.73 -2.13
N ILE A 58 -2.58 14.89 -1.38
CA ILE A 58 -3.19 15.26 -0.10
C ILE A 58 -2.11 15.64 0.93
N CYS A 59 -1.03 14.85 1.03
CA CYS A 59 0.08 15.14 1.95
C CYS A 59 0.76 16.47 1.60
N LYS A 60 0.96 16.76 0.31
CA LYS A 60 1.52 18.03 -0.16
C LYS A 60 0.62 19.23 0.13
N LYS A 61 -0.70 19.02 0.25
CA LYS A 61 -1.68 20.07 0.57
C LYS A 61 -1.84 20.30 2.07
N LEU A 62 -1.70 19.26 2.88
CA LEU A 62 -1.85 19.33 4.34
C LEU A 62 -0.54 19.71 5.06
N PHE A 63 0.61 19.30 4.53
CA PHE A 63 1.90 19.43 5.22
C PHE A 63 2.86 20.39 4.52
N PRO A 64 3.79 21.02 5.28
CA PRO A 64 4.81 21.89 4.71
C PRO A 64 5.72 21.13 3.73
N LYS A 65 6.07 21.79 2.61
CA LYS A 65 6.89 21.25 1.51
C LYS A 65 8.23 20.62 1.93
N LYS A 66 8.74 20.93 3.11
CA LYS A 66 10.01 20.39 3.61
C LYS A 66 9.88 18.97 4.16
N TYR A 67 8.70 18.59 4.65
CA TYR A 67 8.50 17.34 5.40
C TYR A 67 7.43 16.40 4.79
N TYR A 68 6.65 16.85 3.79
CA TYR A 68 5.55 16.06 3.26
C TYR A 68 5.96 14.67 2.71
N ILE A 69 7.17 14.53 2.14
CA ILE A 69 7.67 13.23 1.65
C ILE A 69 7.97 12.27 2.81
N GLU A 70 8.63 12.75 3.87
CA GLU A 70 8.90 11.94 5.06
C GLU A 70 7.59 11.54 5.75
N ILE A 71 6.66 12.48 5.89
CA ILE A 71 5.34 12.23 6.48
C ILE A 71 4.55 11.22 5.62
N PHE A 72 4.58 11.37 4.29
CA PHE A 72 3.98 10.40 3.37
C PHE A 72 4.56 9.00 3.57
N ARG A 73 5.89 8.86 3.68
CA ARG A 73 6.53 7.56 3.96
C ARG A 73 6.08 6.97 5.28
N VAL A 74 6.01 7.77 6.35
CA VAL A 74 5.52 7.31 7.65
C VAL A 74 4.07 6.86 7.58
N ILE A 75 3.20 7.61 6.89
CA ILE A 75 1.80 7.24 6.70
C ILE A 75 1.68 5.91 5.95
N VAL A 76 2.37 5.78 4.81
CA VAL A 76 2.36 4.55 4.01
C VAL A 76 2.89 3.37 4.82
N PHE A 77 3.95 3.56 5.59
CA PHE A 77 4.50 2.53 6.48
C PHE A 77 3.51 2.06 7.54
N MET A 78 2.82 2.99 8.20
CA MET A 78 1.78 2.67 9.18
C MET A 78 0.62 1.91 8.54
N PHE A 79 0.17 2.31 7.35
CA PHE A 79 -0.84 1.57 6.60
C PHE A 79 -0.38 0.16 6.23
N SER A 80 0.88 -0.01 5.79
CA SER A 80 1.44 -1.34 5.52
C SER A 80 1.42 -2.24 6.75
N TYR A 81 1.75 -1.70 7.92
CA TYR A 81 1.70 -2.47 9.17
C TYR A 81 0.27 -2.90 9.52
N ILE A 82 -0.72 -2.02 9.34
CA ILE A 82 -2.13 -2.35 9.54
C ILE A 82 -2.57 -3.45 8.56
N PHE A 83 -2.22 -3.34 7.27
CA PHE A 83 -2.57 -4.36 6.29
C PHE A 83 -1.90 -5.71 6.56
N ALA A 84 -0.65 -5.71 7.03
CA ALA A 84 0.03 -6.93 7.45
C ALA A 84 -0.68 -7.60 8.63
N SER A 85 -1.12 -6.79 9.60
CA SER A 85 -1.85 -7.27 10.79
C SER A 85 -3.20 -7.89 10.40
N VAL A 86 -3.96 -7.22 9.53
CA VAL A 86 -5.24 -7.74 9.00
C VAL A 86 -5.02 -9.03 8.19
N ALA A 87 -3.97 -9.10 7.37
CA ALA A 87 -3.65 -10.32 6.63
C ALA A 87 -3.32 -11.50 7.55
N ALA A 88 -2.59 -11.24 8.65
CA ALA A 88 -2.28 -12.22 9.68
C ALA A 88 -3.54 -12.68 10.45
N GLU A 89 -4.44 -11.77 10.79
CA GLU A 89 -5.73 -12.12 11.41
C GLU A 89 -6.60 -12.99 10.49
N ILE A 90 -6.65 -12.68 9.19
CA ILE A 90 -7.37 -13.49 8.20
C ILE A 90 -6.79 -14.91 8.15
N TRP A 91 -5.46 -15.05 8.13
CA TRP A 91 -4.81 -16.36 8.18
C TRP A 91 -5.08 -17.10 9.49
N PHE A 92 -5.12 -16.39 10.62
CA PHE A 92 -5.43 -17.00 11.91
C PHE A 92 -6.87 -17.54 11.96
N ILE A 93 -7.84 -16.77 11.42
CA ILE A 93 -9.24 -17.19 11.33
C ILE A 93 -9.40 -18.40 10.40
N ASP A 94 -8.75 -18.38 9.23
CA ASP A 94 -8.82 -19.48 8.26
C ASP A 94 -8.18 -20.77 8.83
N TRP A 95 -7.03 -20.66 9.52
CA TRP A 95 -6.41 -21.79 10.21
C TRP A 95 -7.30 -22.38 11.30
N ASN A 96 -7.95 -21.53 12.11
CA ASN A 96 -8.84 -21.96 13.19
C ASN A 96 -10.17 -22.54 12.67
N LEU A 97 -10.55 -22.27 11.43
CA LEU A 97 -11.72 -22.89 10.79
C LEU A 97 -11.39 -24.27 10.18
N LEU A 98 -10.10 -24.52 9.89
CA LEU A 98 -9.60 -25.77 9.30
C LEU A 98 -9.28 -26.86 10.33
N PHE A 99 -9.16 -26.51 11.61
CA PHE A 99 -8.77 -27.40 12.72
C PHE A 99 -9.91 -27.59 13.72
#